data_AF-A0A1F1WA28-F1
#
_entry.id   AF-A0A1F1WA28-F1
#
_cell.length_a   1.000
_cell.length_b   1.000
_cell.length_c   1.000
_cell.angle_alpha   90.00
_cell.angle_beta   90.00
_cell.angle_gamma   90.00
#
_symmetry.space_group_name_H-M   'P 1'
#
loop_
_entity.id
_entity.type
_entity.pdbx_description
1 polymer ?
#
loop_
_entity_poly.entity_id
_entity_poly.type
_entity_poly.pdbx_seq_one_letter_code
_entity_poly.pdbx_strand_id
1 'polypeptide(L)'
;MVMGRSSGSRRGRIASVGEEGRRPRRARSLSLALSALLAGTLLTGCHDGSGEGTVVRVVDGDTLVAVVAGEETTIRLLNIDTPETKHPDLPVQCLGPEATDFLAERLPAGTEIELEYDEERLDRYDRTLAGVYESGSLVNAEIAAEGLGVPVYFEPNDRFLPEVEEAAATAQSEGLGLFSAATECTVPAQVEQLGAAADEIPQTVAGDPAQALADATTLVEDAEALVDALDADVLATGPNAVLALPLAAPFLDGQRKAADEVRERAVDGRDRVQGLKDDWDEEQERLREQKEREERERQERERIEREELERREREAAPAADSSDEETVSGATSSGSGSGSGSDGKSGSGGGSSSSGGSNSGGGNSGGGASGGDSSGGGSSGSGKSGGGKSGCEPYGPEIPYSDDGGYTGKRYGMPGGKTFRKCS
;
A
#
# COMPACT_ATOMS: atom_id res chain seq x y z
N MET A 1 -16.42 -30.22 48.50
CA MET A 1 -16.49 -30.56 49.93
C MET A 1 -17.85 -30.10 50.45
N VAL A 2 -18.71 -31.07 50.81
CA VAL A 2 -19.75 -31.02 51.87
C VAL A 2 -20.97 -30.07 51.74
N MET A 3 -22.12 -30.71 51.47
CA MET A 3 -23.47 -30.58 52.09
C MET A 3 -24.23 -29.24 52.00
N GLY A 4 -25.57 -29.18 51.92
CA GLY A 4 -26.58 -30.21 52.09
C GLY A 4 -28.01 -29.68 51.88
N ARG A 5 -28.92 -30.61 51.64
CA ARG A 5 -30.37 -30.49 51.43
C ARG A 5 -31.11 -29.91 52.65
N SER A 6 -32.28 -29.29 52.45
CA SER A 6 -33.48 -29.63 53.24
C SER A 6 -34.79 -29.17 52.61
N SER A 7 -35.78 -30.03 52.76
CA SER A 7 -37.15 -30.09 52.28
C SER A 7 -38.16 -29.27 53.11
N GLY A 8 -39.28 -28.86 52.50
CA GLY A 8 -40.44 -28.31 53.20
C GLY A 8 -41.75 -28.55 52.45
N SER A 9 -42.49 -29.58 52.87
CA SER A 9 -43.85 -29.97 52.44
C SER A 9 -44.91 -29.22 53.24
N ARG A 10 -46.05 -28.85 52.63
CA ARG A 10 -47.36 -28.73 53.33
C ARG A 10 -48.54 -28.82 52.35
N ARG A 11 -49.54 -29.60 52.79
CA ARG A 11 -50.80 -30.01 52.13
C ARG A 11 -51.99 -29.15 52.60
N GLY A 12 -53.07 -29.17 51.82
CA GLY A 12 -54.47 -28.97 52.26
C GLY A 12 -55.34 -28.35 51.15
N ARG A 13 -56.11 -29.12 50.35
CA ARG A 13 -57.55 -29.52 50.50
C ARG A 13 -58.47 -28.29 50.73
N ILE A 14 -59.61 -28.08 50.05
CA ILE A 14 -60.92 -28.76 50.23
C ILE A 14 -61.89 -28.59 49.00
N ALA A 15 -62.76 -29.59 48.82
CA ALA A 15 -64.04 -29.81 48.07
C ALA A 15 -64.90 -28.59 47.63
N SER A 16 -65.63 -28.53 46.49
CA SER A 16 -66.62 -29.39 45.77
C SER A 16 -68.07 -29.39 46.30
N VAL A 17 -69.03 -28.87 45.52
CA VAL A 17 -70.49 -29.18 45.46
C VAL A 17 -70.94 -28.72 44.04
N GLY A 18 -71.57 -29.49 43.12
CA GLY A 18 -72.89 -30.18 43.14
C GLY A 18 -74.01 -29.14 42.89
N GLU A 19 -75.01 -29.22 42.00
CA GLU A 19 -75.72 -30.31 41.31
C GLU A 19 -76.67 -29.72 40.22
N GLU A 20 -76.97 -30.53 39.20
CA GLU A 20 -78.28 -30.80 38.52
C GLU A 20 -79.25 -29.66 38.12
N GLY A 21 -79.96 -29.64 36.99
CA GLY A 21 -80.34 -30.65 36.00
C GLY A 21 -81.83 -30.48 35.62
N ARG A 22 -82.21 -30.45 34.33
CA ARG A 22 -83.46 -31.03 33.78
C ARG A 22 -83.68 -30.75 32.29
N ARG A 23 -84.06 -31.80 31.56
CA ARG A 23 -84.64 -31.79 30.19
C ARG A 23 -86.17 -31.65 30.26
N PRO A 24 -86.85 -31.38 29.13
CA PRO A 24 -87.59 -32.48 28.47
C PRO A 24 -87.57 -32.46 26.92
N ARG A 25 -88.21 -33.49 26.33
CA ARG A 25 -88.17 -33.94 24.93
C ARG A 25 -89.40 -33.47 24.11
N ARG A 26 -89.21 -33.38 22.77
CA ARG A 26 -90.02 -33.95 21.64
C ARG A 26 -90.50 -32.96 20.55
N ALA A 27 -90.14 -33.37 19.31
CA ALA A 27 -90.96 -33.49 18.08
C ALA A 27 -91.02 -32.35 17.03
N ARG A 28 -90.48 -32.71 15.84
CA ARG A 28 -90.94 -32.51 14.45
C ARG A 28 -91.26 -31.09 13.96
N SER A 29 -90.55 -30.63 12.92
CA SER A 29 -91.06 -30.49 11.53
C SER A 29 -90.03 -29.86 10.57
N LEU A 30 -90.06 -30.33 9.32
CA LEU A 30 -89.36 -29.81 8.14
C LEU A 30 -89.66 -28.31 7.92
N SER A 31 -88.67 -27.54 7.47
CA SER A 31 -88.88 -26.43 6.52
C SER A 31 -87.56 -26.12 5.78
N LEU A 32 -87.62 -26.23 4.46
CA LEU A 32 -86.65 -25.72 3.50
C LEU A 32 -86.47 -24.20 3.72
N ALA A 33 -85.22 -23.73 3.76
CA ALA A 33 -84.89 -22.37 3.37
C ALA A 33 -83.49 -22.35 2.74
N LEU A 34 -83.51 -22.16 1.43
CA LEU A 34 -82.41 -21.90 0.53
C LEU A 34 -81.75 -20.56 0.93
N SER A 35 -80.54 -20.60 1.49
CA SER A 35 -79.72 -19.40 1.70
C SER A 35 -78.46 -19.54 0.86
N ALA A 36 -78.39 -18.66 -0.13
CA ALA A 36 -77.44 -18.63 -1.22
C ALA A 36 -75.99 -18.45 -0.77
N LEU A 37 -75.12 -19.03 -1.59
CA LEU A 37 -73.68 -18.79 -1.69
C LEU A 37 -73.34 -17.31 -1.48
N LEU A 38 -72.46 -17.06 -0.51
CA LEU A 38 -71.41 -16.04 -0.64
C LEU A 38 -70.19 -16.54 0.15
N ALA A 39 -69.59 -17.63 -0.33
CA ALA A 39 -68.22 -17.94 0.03
C ALA A 39 -67.35 -16.92 -0.72
N GLY A 40 -67.18 -15.73 -0.12
CA GLY A 40 -66.15 -14.80 -0.51
C GLY A 40 -64.82 -15.45 -0.18
N THR A 41 -64.26 -16.15 -1.17
CA THR A 41 -62.85 -16.52 -1.21
C THR A 41 -62.06 -15.22 -1.18
N LEU A 42 -61.65 -14.81 0.02
CA LEU A 42 -60.52 -13.93 0.18
C LEU A 42 -59.32 -14.69 -0.35
N LEU A 43 -59.02 -14.49 -1.64
CA LEU A 43 -57.65 -14.60 -2.15
C LEU A 43 -56.88 -13.47 -1.46
N THR A 44 -56.53 -13.69 -0.19
CA THR A 44 -55.40 -13.01 0.42
C THR A 44 -54.22 -13.46 -0.41
N GLY A 45 -53.83 -12.65 -1.40
CA GLY A 45 -52.55 -12.82 -2.07
C GLY A 45 -51.50 -12.80 -0.97
N CYS A 46 -50.82 -13.93 -0.78
CA CYS A 46 -49.51 -13.91 -0.18
C CYS A 46 -48.73 -12.86 -0.98
N HIS A 47 -48.37 -11.74 -0.37
CA HIS A 47 -47.34 -10.90 -0.95
C HIS A 47 -46.09 -11.78 -0.97
N ASP A 48 -45.77 -12.29 -2.15
CA ASP A 48 -44.60 -13.11 -2.37
C ASP A 48 -43.37 -12.36 -1.83
N GLY A 49 -42.50 -13.11 -1.17
CA GLY A 49 -41.21 -12.62 -0.69
C GLY A 49 -40.22 -12.30 -1.81
N SER A 50 -40.70 -12.26 -3.05
CA SER A 50 -39.95 -11.95 -4.25
C SER A 50 -40.60 -10.85 -5.09
N GLY A 51 -39.78 -10.08 -5.80
CA GLY A 51 -40.20 -9.09 -6.79
C GLY A 51 -39.46 -9.30 -8.10
N GLU A 52 -40.00 -8.81 -9.20
CA GLU A 52 -39.33 -8.79 -10.52
C GLU A 52 -38.95 -7.35 -10.85
N GLY A 53 -37.82 -7.18 -11.54
CA GLY A 53 -37.40 -5.87 -12.02
C GLY A 53 -36.51 -5.90 -13.24
N THR A 54 -36.36 -4.73 -13.88
CA THR A 54 -35.45 -4.54 -15.01
C THR A 54 -34.36 -3.55 -14.63
N VAL A 55 -33.10 -3.93 -14.76
CA VAL A 55 -31.95 -3.08 -14.41
C VAL A 55 -31.92 -1.81 -15.27
N VAL A 56 -31.79 -0.66 -14.62
CA VAL A 56 -31.61 0.64 -15.28
C VAL A 56 -30.13 0.99 -15.36
N ARG A 57 -29.42 0.88 -14.23
CA ARG A 57 -27.98 1.17 -14.12
C ARG A 57 -27.38 0.62 -12.84
N VAL A 58 -26.08 0.37 -12.85
CA VAL A 58 -25.29 0.10 -11.65
C VAL A 58 -24.79 1.41 -11.03
N VAL A 59 -24.79 1.48 -9.70
CA VAL A 59 -24.31 2.64 -8.93
C VAL A 59 -22.87 2.40 -8.48
N ASP A 60 -22.61 1.26 -7.84
CA ASP A 60 -21.30 0.80 -7.33
C ASP A 60 -21.34 -0.74 -7.23
N GLY A 61 -20.34 -1.37 -6.60
CA GLY A 61 -20.17 -2.83 -6.55
C GLY A 61 -21.29 -3.61 -5.84
N ASP A 62 -22.16 -2.95 -5.08
CA ASP A 62 -23.26 -3.60 -4.35
C ASP A 62 -24.58 -2.83 -4.39
N THR A 63 -24.66 -1.77 -5.18
CA THR A 63 -25.86 -0.96 -5.35
C THR A 63 -26.20 -0.78 -6.83
N LEU A 64 -27.46 -1.04 -7.17
CA LEU A 64 -28.00 -0.83 -8.52
C LEU A 64 -29.35 -0.10 -8.47
N VAL A 65 -29.80 0.39 -9.63
CA VAL A 65 -31.15 0.92 -9.82
C VAL A 65 -31.87 0.05 -10.83
N ALA A 66 -33.09 -0.37 -10.50
CA ALA A 66 -33.97 -1.16 -11.36
C ALA A 66 -35.39 -0.58 -11.36
N VAL A 67 -36.15 -0.83 -12.43
CA VAL A 67 -37.59 -0.61 -12.44
C VAL A 67 -38.26 -1.81 -11.78
N VAL A 68 -38.85 -1.60 -10.60
CA VAL A 68 -39.56 -2.63 -9.84
C VAL A 68 -41.01 -2.18 -9.70
N ALA A 69 -41.97 -3.04 -10.07
CA ALA A 69 -43.39 -2.70 -10.07
C ALA A 69 -43.75 -1.37 -10.80
N GLY A 70 -42.94 -0.97 -11.79
CA GLY A 70 -43.14 0.26 -12.57
C GLY A 70 -42.47 1.52 -12.01
N GLU A 71 -41.72 1.42 -10.91
CA GLU A 71 -41.02 2.55 -10.28
C GLU A 71 -39.50 2.32 -10.25
N GLU A 72 -38.71 3.39 -10.49
CA GLU A 72 -37.25 3.32 -10.30
C GLU A 72 -36.93 3.15 -8.81
N THR A 73 -36.29 2.03 -8.49
CA THR A 73 -35.95 1.60 -7.14
C THR A 73 -34.44 1.44 -7.03
N THR A 74 -33.84 2.06 -6.02
CA THR A 74 -32.43 1.83 -5.68
C THR A 74 -32.34 0.61 -4.77
N ILE A 75 -31.51 -0.35 -5.13
CA ILE A 75 -31.38 -1.66 -4.49
C ILE A 75 -29.96 -1.82 -3.96
N ARG A 76 -29.82 -2.07 -2.66
CA ARG A 76 -28.57 -2.47 -2.00
C ARG A 76 -28.59 -3.99 -1.82
N LEU A 77 -27.58 -4.65 -2.37
CA LEU A 77 -27.43 -6.10 -2.28
C LEU A 77 -27.23 -6.50 -0.82
N LEU A 78 -28.04 -7.43 -0.32
CA LEU A 78 -27.92 -7.93 1.06
C LEU A 78 -26.69 -8.82 1.25
N ASN A 79 -26.19 -8.79 2.48
CA ASN A 79 -25.13 -9.65 3.03
C ASN A 79 -23.74 -9.61 2.36
N ILE A 80 -23.51 -8.66 1.45
CA ILE A 80 -22.22 -8.40 0.79
C ILE A 80 -21.84 -6.92 0.97
N ASP A 81 -20.57 -6.63 1.18
CA ASP A 81 -20.02 -5.26 1.10
C ASP A 81 -18.83 -5.23 0.16
N THR A 82 -18.79 -4.23 -0.72
CA THR A 82 -17.75 -4.08 -1.75
C THR A 82 -16.82 -2.92 -1.44
N PRO A 83 -15.58 -2.91 -1.97
CA PRO A 83 -14.67 -1.79 -1.76
C PRO A 83 -15.27 -0.49 -2.33
N GLU A 84 -15.37 0.53 -1.49
CA GLU A 84 -16.04 1.79 -1.82
C GLU A 84 -15.21 2.65 -2.80
N THR A 85 -15.90 3.37 -3.71
CA THR A 85 -15.29 4.23 -4.72
C THR A 85 -15.67 5.71 -4.60
N LYS A 86 -16.72 6.03 -3.83
CA LYS A 86 -17.39 7.33 -3.85
C LYS A 86 -17.52 7.98 -2.48
N HIS A 87 -16.85 7.45 -1.45
CA HIS A 87 -16.86 8.08 -0.14
C HIS A 87 -16.12 9.44 -0.18
N PRO A 88 -16.73 10.53 0.31
CA PRO A 88 -16.16 11.88 0.17
C PRO A 88 -14.84 12.06 0.93
N ASP A 89 -14.68 11.36 2.05
CA ASP A 89 -13.55 11.52 2.96
C ASP A 89 -12.55 10.34 2.93
N LEU A 90 -12.79 9.31 2.12
CA LEU A 90 -11.92 8.13 2.04
C LEU A 90 -11.34 7.99 0.63
N PRO A 91 -10.13 7.39 0.50
CA PRO A 91 -9.60 7.06 -0.81
C PRO A 91 -10.48 6.02 -1.51
N VAL A 92 -10.37 5.96 -2.84
CA VAL A 92 -10.89 4.83 -3.61
C VAL A 92 -10.23 3.55 -3.09
N GLN A 93 -11.04 2.58 -2.69
CA GLN A 93 -10.55 1.32 -2.18
C GLN A 93 -10.04 0.41 -3.31
N CYS A 94 -9.06 -0.42 -2.99
CA CYS A 94 -8.51 -1.46 -3.86
C CYS A 94 -9.65 -2.34 -4.37
N LEU A 95 -9.71 -2.54 -5.69
CA LEU A 95 -10.75 -3.30 -6.39
C LEU A 95 -12.17 -2.72 -6.33
N GLY A 96 -12.35 -1.47 -5.88
CA GLY A 96 -13.66 -0.83 -5.89
C GLY A 96 -14.22 -0.57 -7.30
N PRO A 97 -13.43 0.01 -8.23
CA PRO A 97 -13.84 0.14 -9.63
C PRO A 97 -14.12 -1.22 -10.27
N GLU A 98 -13.29 -2.22 -10.00
CA GLU A 98 -13.42 -3.58 -10.51
C GLU A 98 -14.69 -4.27 -10.01
N ALA A 99 -15.08 -4.08 -8.74
CA ALA A 99 -16.35 -4.56 -8.22
C ALA A 99 -17.56 -3.90 -8.92
N THR A 100 -17.47 -2.59 -9.17
CA THR A 100 -18.51 -1.85 -9.89
C THR A 100 -18.64 -2.31 -11.34
N ASP A 101 -17.50 -2.47 -12.02
CA ASP A 101 -17.44 -2.94 -13.41
C ASP A 101 -17.95 -4.36 -13.52
N PHE A 102 -17.59 -5.26 -12.58
CA PHE A 102 -18.11 -6.61 -12.53
C PHE A 102 -19.65 -6.63 -12.46
N LEU A 103 -20.24 -5.86 -11.54
CA LEU A 103 -21.70 -5.81 -11.42
C LEU A 103 -22.35 -5.22 -12.68
N ALA A 104 -21.74 -4.20 -13.30
CA ALA A 104 -22.24 -3.58 -14.52
C ALA A 104 -22.16 -4.51 -15.75
N GLU A 105 -21.11 -5.32 -15.84
CA GLU A 105 -20.96 -6.34 -16.88
C GLU A 105 -21.90 -7.53 -16.66
N ARG A 106 -22.11 -7.92 -15.39
CA ARG A 106 -22.98 -9.04 -15.01
C ARG A 106 -24.46 -8.70 -15.17
N LEU A 107 -24.84 -7.46 -14.87
CA LEU A 107 -26.19 -6.92 -14.92
C LEU A 107 -26.26 -5.64 -15.77
N PRO A 108 -26.09 -5.75 -17.10
CA PRO A 108 -26.23 -4.59 -17.98
C PRO A 108 -27.64 -4.00 -17.94
N ALA A 109 -27.78 -2.74 -18.35
CA ALA A 109 -29.09 -2.10 -18.43
C ALA A 109 -30.04 -2.88 -19.35
N GLY A 110 -31.26 -3.11 -18.89
CA GLY A 110 -32.25 -3.95 -19.55
C GLY A 110 -32.25 -5.42 -19.11
N THR A 111 -31.35 -5.83 -18.21
CA THR A 111 -31.37 -7.18 -17.63
C THR A 111 -32.57 -7.37 -16.71
N GLU A 112 -33.30 -8.46 -16.91
CA GLU A 112 -34.39 -8.88 -16.01
C GLU A 112 -33.79 -9.59 -14.79
N ILE A 113 -34.23 -9.18 -13.60
CA ILE A 113 -33.75 -9.70 -12.32
C ILE A 113 -34.93 -10.10 -11.44
N GLU A 114 -34.68 -11.08 -10.59
CA GLU A 114 -35.55 -11.48 -9.50
C GLU A 114 -34.96 -10.95 -8.18
N LEU A 115 -35.78 -10.30 -7.38
CA LEU A 115 -35.42 -9.77 -6.07
C LEU A 115 -36.02 -10.70 -5.03
N GLU A 116 -35.21 -11.19 -4.10
CA GLU A 116 -35.71 -11.84 -2.90
C GLU A 116 -35.45 -10.95 -1.69
N TYR A 117 -36.47 -10.78 -0.86
CA TYR A 117 -36.38 -9.95 0.34
C TYR A 117 -36.12 -10.80 1.59
N ASP A 118 -35.65 -10.12 2.62
CA ASP A 118 -35.57 -10.65 3.97
C ASP A 118 -36.54 -9.90 4.91
N GLU A 119 -36.38 -10.04 6.22
CA GLU A 119 -37.23 -9.45 7.25
C GLU A 119 -37.41 -7.94 7.08
N GLU A 120 -36.32 -7.18 6.99
CA GLU A 120 -36.32 -5.75 6.74
C GLU A 120 -36.01 -5.44 5.27
N ARG A 121 -36.93 -4.73 4.61
CA ARG A 121 -36.86 -4.44 3.18
C ARG A 121 -36.17 -3.13 2.82
N LEU A 122 -36.00 -2.24 3.78
CA LEU A 122 -35.46 -0.90 3.54
C LEU A 122 -34.34 -0.63 4.54
N ASP A 123 -33.27 -0.02 4.06
CA ASP A 123 -32.25 0.52 4.96
C ASP A 123 -32.61 1.93 5.46
N ARG A 124 -31.76 2.49 6.30
CA ARG A 124 -31.88 3.86 6.85
C ARG A 124 -31.85 4.99 5.80
N TYR A 125 -31.52 4.68 4.54
CA TYR A 125 -31.45 5.62 3.43
C TYR A 125 -32.58 5.38 2.42
N ASP A 126 -33.60 4.61 2.80
CA ASP A 126 -34.73 4.22 1.96
C ASP A 126 -34.31 3.43 0.69
N ARG A 127 -33.15 2.77 0.70
CA ARG A 127 -32.76 1.81 -0.34
C ARG A 127 -33.43 0.47 -0.07
N THR A 128 -33.86 -0.21 -1.13
CA THR A 128 -34.41 -1.56 -1.04
C THR A 128 -33.30 -2.57 -0.76
N LEU A 129 -33.45 -3.39 0.27
CA LEU A 129 -32.55 -4.46 0.65
C LEU A 129 -33.02 -5.78 0.02
N ALA A 130 -32.19 -6.39 -0.82
CA ALA A 130 -32.55 -7.63 -1.51
C ALA A 130 -31.35 -8.52 -1.84
N GLY A 131 -31.59 -9.83 -1.90
CA GLY A 131 -30.82 -10.75 -2.72
C GLY A 131 -31.23 -10.58 -4.18
N VAL A 132 -30.27 -10.36 -5.07
CA VAL A 132 -30.54 -10.16 -6.50
C VAL A 132 -30.18 -11.43 -7.24
N TYR A 133 -31.14 -12.00 -7.94
CA TYR A 133 -30.97 -13.18 -8.78
C TYR A 133 -31.09 -12.82 -10.26
N GLU A 134 -30.25 -13.45 -11.06
CA GLU A 134 -30.41 -13.48 -12.51
C GLU A 134 -30.23 -14.93 -12.98
N SER A 135 -31.19 -15.41 -13.77
CA SER A 135 -31.22 -16.79 -14.27
C SER A 135 -31.07 -17.88 -13.19
N GLY A 136 -31.55 -17.59 -11.96
CA GLY A 136 -31.46 -18.49 -10.80
C GLY A 136 -30.12 -18.46 -10.04
N SER A 137 -29.21 -17.55 -10.39
CA SER A 137 -27.93 -17.37 -9.71
C SER A 137 -27.95 -16.13 -8.82
N LEU A 138 -27.48 -16.25 -7.57
CA LEU A 138 -27.43 -15.15 -6.61
C LEU A 138 -26.22 -14.26 -6.89
N VAL A 139 -26.46 -13.08 -7.46
CA VAL A 139 -25.42 -12.12 -7.86
C VAL A 139 -24.60 -11.66 -6.65
N ASN A 140 -25.21 -11.55 -5.46
CA ASN A 140 -24.53 -11.21 -4.22
C ASN A 140 -23.38 -12.19 -3.90
N ALA A 141 -23.63 -13.48 -4.10
CA ALA A 141 -22.63 -14.52 -3.88
C ALA A 141 -21.62 -14.59 -5.03
N GLU A 142 -22.02 -14.30 -6.27
CA GLU A 142 -21.07 -14.22 -7.39
C GLU A 142 -20.00 -13.13 -7.17
N ILE A 143 -20.38 -11.95 -6.67
CA ILE A 143 -19.42 -10.88 -6.33
C ILE A 143 -18.40 -11.37 -5.29
N ALA A 144 -18.87 -12.08 -4.27
CA ALA A 144 -18.00 -12.68 -3.25
C ALA A 144 -17.11 -13.78 -3.81
N ALA A 145 -17.60 -14.60 -4.75
CA ALA A 145 -16.86 -15.68 -5.38
C ALA A 145 -15.68 -15.18 -6.22
N GLU A 146 -15.81 -13.99 -6.83
CA GLU A 146 -14.71 -13.32 -7.54
C GLU A 146 -13.75 -12.57 -6.58
N GLY A 147 -14.04 -12.59 -5.27
CA GLY A 147 -13.26 -11.87 -4.26
C GLY A 147 -13.42 -10.35 -4.34
N LEU A 148 -14.51 -9.84 -4.92
CA LEU A 148 -14.77 -8.42 -5.11
C LEU A 148 -15.64 -7.80 -4.01
N GLY A 149 -16.01 -8.59 -3.01
CA GLY A 149 -16.69 -8.14 -1.80
C GLY A 149 -16.54 -9.14 -0.67
N VAL A 150 -16.87 -8.72 0.56
CA VAL A 150 -16.80 -9.56 1.75
C VAL A 150 -18.17 -9.74 2.41
N PRO A 151 -18.42 -10.87 3.10
CA PRO A 151 -19.67 -11.10 3.79
C PRO A 151 -19.89 -10.05 4.89
N VAL A 152 -21.13 -9.61 5.06
CA VAL A 152 -21.53 -8.70 6.15
C VAL A 152 -22.91 -9.07 6.67
N TYR A 153 -23.10 -9.01 7.99
CA TYR A 153 -24.40 -9.23 8.60
C TYR A 153 -25.15 -7.89 8.71
N PHE A 154 -26.38 -7.84 8.19
CA PHE A 154 -27.26 -6.68 8.26
C PHE A 154 -28.44 -6.97 9.17
N GLU A 155 -28.30 -6.87 10.49
CA GLU A 155 -29.37 -7.22 11.45
C GLU A 155 -30.73 -6.59 11.06
N PRO A 156 -31.83 -7.36 11.02
CA PRO A 156 -31.96 -8.81 11.29
C PRO A 156 -31.76 -9.72 10.05
N ASN A 157 -31.42 -9.18 8.89
CA ASN A 157 -31.33 -9.89 7.63
C ASN A 157 -30.05 -10.75 7.49
N ASP A 158 -30.19 -12.07 7.55
CA ASP A 158 -29.14 -13.07 7.30
C ASP A 158 -29.46 -14.09 6.20
N ARG A 159 -30.60 -13.96 5.51
CA ARG A 159 -31.10 -14.98 4.56
C ARG A 159 -30.07 -15.39 3.51
N PHE A 160 -29.28 -14.45 3.00
CA PHE A 160 -28.29 -14.70 1.93
C PHE A 160 -26.87 -14.88 2.46
N LEU A 161 -26.64 -14.62 3.75
CA LEU A 161 -25.31 -14.65 4.34
C LEU A 161 -24.59 -15.99 4.18
N PRO A 162 -25.21 -17.17 4.40
CA PRO A 162 -24.51 -18.44 4.27
C PRO A 162 -23.91 -18.70 2.89
N GLU A 163 -24.63 -18.35 1.82
CA GLU A 163 -24.15 -18.53 0.44
C GLU A 163 -23.02 -17.55 0.10
N VAL A 164 -23.13 -16.31 0.59
CA VAL A 164 -22.09 -15.29 0.44
C VAL A 164 -20.81 -15.66 1.21
N GLU A 165 -20.93 -16.22 2.42
CA GLU A 165 -19.79 -16.71 3.21
C GLU A 165 -19.07 -17.88 2.52
N GLU A 166 -19.83 -18.84 1.96
CA GLU A 166 -19.25 -19.96 1.20
C GLU A 166 -18.52 -19.48 -0.06
N ALA A 167 -19.11 -18.53 -0.79
CA ALA A 167 -18.49 -17.91 -1.96
C ALA A 167 -17.20 -17.15 -1.60
N ALA A 168 -17.23 -16.33 -0.54
CA ALA A 168 -16.06 -15.60 -0.07
C ALA A 168 -14.95 -16.53 0.42
N ALA A 169 -15.30 -17.65 1.09
CA ALA A 169 -14.33 -18.66 1.51
C ALA A 169 -13.66 -19.33 0.30
N THR A 170 -14.41 -19.56 -0.78
CA THR A 170 -13.86 -20.07 -2.04
C THR A 170 -12.86 -19.08 -2.64
N ALA A 171 -13.24 -17.81 -2.77
CA ALA A 171 -12.36 -16.75 -3.27
C ALA A 171 -11.08 -16.60 -2.44
N GLN A 172 -11.18 -16.70 -1.12
CA GLN A 172 -10.02 -16.71 -0.21
C GLN A 172 -9.10 -17.90 -0.48
N SER A 173 -9.66 -19.10 -0.63
CA SER A 173 -8.86 -20.31 -0.87
C SER A 173 -8.18 -20.34 -2.23
N GLU A 174 -8.76 -19.68 -3.23
CA GLU A 174 -8.24 -19.58 -4.59
C GLU A 174 -7.38 -18.33 -4.81
N GLY A 175 -7.33 -17.40 -3.85
CA GLY A 175 -6.58 -16.16 -3.96
C GLY A 175 -7.11 -15.23 -5.05
N LEU A 176 -8.44 -15.04 -5.09
CA LEU A 176 -9.13 -14.17 -6.05
C LEU A 176 -9.39 -12.78 -5.47
N GLY A 177 -9.51 -11.79 -6.36
CA GLY A 177 -9.85 -10.41 -5.99
C GLY A 177 -9.01 -9.87 -4.83
N LEU A 178 -9.69 -9.42 -3.77
CA LEU A 178 -9.10 -8.86 -2.54
C LEU A 178 -8.13 -9.81 -1.84
N PHE A 179 -8.24 -11.11 -2.10
CA PHE A 179 -7.43 -12.18 -1.52
C PHE A 179 -6.24 -12.59 -2.40
N SER A 180 -6.08 -11.95 -3.56
CA SER A 180 -5.04 -12.28 -4.52
C SER A 180 -3.69 -11.68 -4.17
N ALA A 181 -2.63 -12.47 -4.18
CA ALA A 181 -1.27 -11.94 -4.04
C ALA A 181 -0.68 -11.40 -5.37
N ALA A 182 -1.40 -11.56 -6.49
CA ALA A 182 -0.97 -11.05 -7.79
C ALA A 182 -1.45 -9.61 -8.07
N THR A 183 -2.34 -9.07 -7.23
CA THR A 183 -2.95 -7.75 -7.43
C THR A 183 -2.30 -6.74 -6.50
N GLU A 184 -1.45 -5.85 -7.02
CA GLU A 184 -0.53 -5.01 -6.23
C GLU A 184 -1.19 -4.23 -5.07
N CYS A 185 -2.44 -3.79 -5.19
CA CYS A 185 -3.10 -3.01 -4.15
C CYS A 185 -3.65 -3.83 -2.96
N THR A 186 -3.70 -5.17 -3.09
CA THR A 186 -4.27 -6.04 -2.06
C THR A 186 -3.28 -6.28 -0.93
N VAL A 187 -3.82 -6.64 0.24
CA VAL A 187 -2.99 -6.97 1.40
C VAL A 187 -2.06 -8.16 1.13
N PRO A 188 -2.51 -9.29 0.56
CA PRO A 188 -1.60 -10.42 0.28
C PRO A 188 -0.44 -10.06 -0.64
N ALA A 189 -0.69 -9.22 -1.66
CA ALA A 189 0.37 -8.80 -2.59
C ALA A 189 1.43 -7.94 -1.89
N GLN A 190 1.00 -7.02 -1.02
CA GLN A 190 1.91 -6.18 -0.23
C GLN A 190 2.77 -7.02 0.73
N VAL A 191 2.15 -7.99 1.42
CA VAL A 191 2.86 -8.92 2.30
C VAL A 191 3.88 -9.75 1.51
N GLU A 192 3.50 -10.30 0.35
CA GLU A 192 4.39 -11.11 -0.47
C GLU A 192 5.56 -10.28 -1.03
N GLN A 193 5.29 -9.06 -1.49
CA GLN A 193 6.30 -8.15 -2.03
C GLN A 193 7.37 -7.80 -0.98
N LEU A 194 6.94 -7.39 0.22
CA LEU A 194 7.87 -7.10 1.32
C LEU A 194 8.59 -8.36 1.80
N GLY A 195 7.89 -9.51 1.81
CA GLY A 195 8.49 -10.79 2.15
C GLY A 195 9.61 -11.20 1.19
N ALA A 196 9.40 -11.01 -0.11
CA ALA A 196 10.43 -11.25 -1.12
C ALA A 196 11.61 -10.29 -0.96
N ALA A 197 11.36 -9.00 -0.71
CA ALA A 197 12.41 -8.01 -0.46
C ALA A 197 13.24 -8.37 0.80
N ALA A 198 12.59 -8.89 1.85
CA ALA A 198 13.28 -9.33 3.06
C ALA A 198 14.20 -10.54 2.82
N ASP A 199 13.80 -11.46 1.93
CA ASP A 199 14.62 -12.60 1.53
C ASP A 199 15.83 -12.20 0.66
N GLU A 200 15.75 -11.05 -0.02
CA GLU A 200 16.82 -10.52 -0.86
C GLU A 200 17.90 -9.73 -0.08
N ILE A 201 17.69 -9.48 1.22
CA ILE A 201 18.70 -8.79 2.05
C ILE A 201 20.03 -9.58 2.01
N PRO A 202 21.15 -8.92 1.66
CA PRO A 202 22.41 -9.63 1.42
C PRO A 202 22.95 -10.31 2.67
N GLN A 203 23.39 -11.56 2.51
CA GLN A 203 24.11 -12.31 3.55
C GLN A 203 25.57 -11.85 3.70
N THR A 204 26.13 -11.31 2.62
CA THR A 204 27.50 -10.77 2.55
C THR A 204 27.52 -9.57 1.61
N VAL A 205 28.42 -8.62 1.86
CA VAL A 205 28.59 -7.44 1.01
C VAL A 205 30.07 -7.30 0.65
N ALA A 206 30.34 -7.08 -0.64
CA ALA A 206 31.68 -6.77 -1.12
C ALA A 206 31.92 -5.27 -1.03
N GLY A 207 32.93 -4.85 -0.26
CA GLY A 207 33.21 -3.44 -0.03
C GLY A 207 32.37 -2.87 1.11
N ASP A 208 32.07 -1.58 1.04
CA ASP A 208 31.34 -0.84 2.08
C ASP A 208 29.85 -1.25 2.14
N PRO A 209 29.35 -1.79 3.27
CA PRO A 209 27.95 -2.17 3.42
C PRO A 209 26.96 -1.02 3.64
N ALA A 210 27.41 0.24 3.67
CA ALA A 210 26.56 1.39 4.02
C ALA A 210 25.25 1.48 3.22
N GLN A 211 25.28 1.24 1.91
CA GLN A 211 24.07 1.29 1.10
C GLN A 211 23.12 0.13 1.41
N ALA A 212 23.65 -1.09 1.52
CA ALA A 212 22.85 -2.27 1.86
C ALA A 212 22.19 -2.12 3.24
N LEU A 213 22.88 -1.48 4.19
CA LEU A 213 22.33 -1.18 5.51
C LEU A 213 21.19 -0.16 5.43
N ALA A 214 21.36 0.90 4.62
CA ALA A 214 20.32 1.90 4.41
C ALA A 214 19.07 1.27 3.78
N ASP A 215 19.24 0.45 2.73
CA ASP A 215 18.14 -0.23 2.05
C ASP A 215 17.41 -1.20 3.01
N ALA A 216 18.15 -1.99 3.78
CA ALA A 216 17.57 -2.91 4.76
C ALA A 216 16.84 -2.15 5.90
N THR A 217 17.31 -0.96 6.27
CA THR A 217 16.64 -0.12 7.28
C THR A 217 15.32 0.42 6.76
N THR A 218 15.28 0.93 5.52
CA THR A 218 14.03 1.37 4.88
C THR A 218 13.03 0.22 4.75
N LEU A 219 13.50 -0.98 4.42
CA LEU A 219 12.61 -2.15 4.34
C LEU A 219 12.00 -2.51 5.71
N VAL A 220 12.73 -2.34 6.82
CA VAL A 220 12.17 -2.51 8.16
C VAL A 220 11.08 -1.47 8.43
N GLU A 221 11.32 -0.21 8.07
CA GLU A 221 10.32 0.86 8.21
C GLU A 221 9.06 0.57 7.39
N ASP A 222 9.20 0.08 6.17
CA ASP A 222 8.07 -0.30 5.30
C ASP A 222 7.29 -1.50 5.88
N ALA A 223 8.00 -2.50 6.43
CA ALA A 223 7.36 -3.66 7.06
C ALA A 223 6.62 -3.29 8.36
N GLU A 224 7.18 -2.39 9.18
CA GLU A 224 6.51 -1.83 10.35
C GLU A 224 5.26 -1.05 9.95
N ALA A 225 5.36 -0.20 8.92
CA ALA A 225 4.22 0.55 8.41
C ALA A 225 3.09 -0.36 7.88
N LEU A 226 3.43 -1.49 7.24
CA LEU A 226 2.43 -2.47 6.82
C LEU A 226 1.73 -3.11 8.03
N VAL A 227 2.47 -3.54 9.05
CA VAL A 227 1.86 -4.10 10.28
C VAL A 227 0.88 -3.11 10.90
N ASP A 228 1.29 -1.85 11.04
CA ASP A 228 0.44 -0.78 11.58
C ASP A 228 -0.77 -0.49 10.68
N ALA A 229 -0.62 -0.56 9.35
CA ALA A 229 -1.71 -0.36 8.41
C ALA A 229 -2.77 -1.48 8.46
N LEU A 230 -2.40 -2.68 8.92
CA LEU A 230 -3.32 -3.81 9.08
C LEU A 230 -4.08 -3.78 10.40
N ASP A 231 -3.76 -2.86 11.33
CA ASP A 231 -4.58 -2.62 12.50
C ASP A 231 -6.00 -2.17 12.12
N ALA A 232 -7.01 -2.63 12.87
CA ALA A 232 -8.39 -2.61 12.37
C ALA A 232 -8.90 -1.18 12.25
N ASP A 233 -8.54 -0.34 13.21
CA ASP A 233 -8.88 1.08 13.24
C ASP A 233 -8.20 1.86 12.10
N VAL A 234 -6.96 1.48 11.74
CA VAL A 234 -6.21 2.11 10.66
C VAL A 234 -6.75 1.66 9.32
N LEU A 235 -6.89 0.33 9.15
CA LEU A 235 -7.39 -0.32 7.95
C LEU A 235 -8.77 0.20 7.55
N ALA A 236 -9.67 0.42 8.51
CA ALA A 236 -11.02 0.93 8.29
C ALA A 236 -11.08 2.31 7.60
N THR A 237 -9.96 3.03 7.51
CA THR A 237 -9.85 4.32 6.80
C THR A 237 -8.93 4.27 5.58
N GLY A 238 -8.34 3.11 5.31
CA GLY A 238 -7.36 2.89 4.26
C GLY A 238 -7.98 2.37 2.94
N PRO A 239 -7.10 2.06 1.97
CA PRO A 239 -7.52 1.54 0.66
C PRO A 239 -8.09 0.11 0.72
N ASN A 240 -7.99 -0.58 1.86
CA ASN A 240 -8.49 -1.95 2.04
C ASN A 240 -9.55 -2.02 3.16
N ALA A 241 -10.27 -0.92 3.41
CA ALA A 241 -11.19 -0.77 4.54
C ALA A 241 -12.31 -1.82 4.60
N VAL A 242 -12.76 -2.35 3.46
CA VAL A 242 -13.73 -3.44 3.41
C VAL A 242 -13.29 -4.68 4.21
N LEU A 243 -11.97 -4.93 4.32
CA LEU A 243 -11.42 -6.05 5.10
C LEU A 243 -11.46 -5.83 6.62
N ALA A 244 -11.80 -4.62 7.08
CA ALA A 244 -11.97 -4.33 8.52
C ALA A 244 -13.34 -4.83 9.06
N LEU A 245 -14.21 -5.37 8.20
CA LEU A 245 -15.50 -5.90 8.60
C LEU A 245 -15.37 -7.17 9.45
N PRO A 246 -16.29 -7.40 10.43
CA PRO A 246 -16.15 -8.49 11.40
C PRO A 246 -15.99 -9.90 10.78
N LEU A 247 -16.66 -10.18 9.67
CA LEU A 247 -16.59 -11.50 9.02
C LEU A 247 -15.33 -11.69 8.17
N ALA A 248 -14.59 -10.61 7.87
CA ALA A 248 -13.27 -10.68 7.24
C ALA A 248 -12.12 -10.81 8.27
N ALA A 249 -12.40 -10.65 9.56
CA ALA A 249 -11.38 -10.64 10.62
C ALA A 249 -10.46 -11.88 10.62
N PRO A 250 -10.95 -13.13 10.44
CA PRO A 250 -10.06 -14.30 10.43
C PRO A 250 -9.02 -14.27 9.30
N PHE A 251 -9.40 -13.76 8.13
CA PHE A 251 -8.48 -13.56 7.01
C PHE A 251 -7.44 -12.49 7.35
N LEU A 252 -7.90 -11.35 7.88
CA LEU A 252 -7.01 -10.24 8.26
C LEU A 252 -6.02 -10.64 9.36
N ASP A 253 -6.44 -11.42 10.36
CA ASP A 253 -5.56 -11.95 11.40
C ASP A 253 -4.43 -12.81 10.81
N GLY A 254 -4.75 -13.60 9.78
CA GLY A 254 -3.76 -14.36 9.01
C GLY A 254 -2.74 -13.44 8.32
N GLN A 255 -3.21 -12.36 7.69
CA GLN A 255 -2.35 -11.38 7.02
C GLN A 255 -1.48 -10.60 7.99
N ARG A 256 -2.01 -10.21 9.17
CA ARG A 256 -1.22 -9.56 10.23
C ARG A 256 -0.07 -10.45 10.69
N LYS A 257 -0.35 -11.72 10.94
CA LYS A 257 0.67 -12.69 11.33
C LYS A 257 1.75 -12.82 10.25
N ALA A 258 1.35 -12.88 8.99
CA ALA A 258 2.28 -12.94 7.87
C ALA A 258 3.13 -11.66 7.75
N ALA A 259 2.53 -10.47 7.93
CA ALA A 259 3.25 -9.20 7.95
C ALA A 259 4.23 -9.11 9.14
N ASP A 260 3.86 -9.58 10.32
CA ASP A 260 4.75 -9.68 11.48
C ASP A 260 5.96 -10.58 11.19
N GLU A 261 5.74 -11.75 10.55
CA GLU A 261 6.82 -12.66 10.12
C GLU A 261 7.74 -12.03 9.07
N VAL A 262 7.21 -11.20 8.17
CA VAL A 262 8.00 -10.40 7.22
C VAL A 262 8.85 -9.37 7.96
N ARG A 263 8.24 -8.62 8.89
CA ARG A 263 8.94 -7.62 9.72
C ARG A 263 10.10 -8.25 10.49
N GLU A 264 9.87 -9.39 11.14
CA GLU A 264 10.92 -10.13 11.87
C GLU A 264 12.11 -10.49 10.96
N ARG A 265 11.83 -11.04 9.77
CA ARG A 265 12.88 -11.36 8.78
C ARG A 265 13.63 -10.11 8.30
N ALA A 266 12.92 -9.00 8.06
CA ALA A 266 13.54 -7.74 7.66
C ALA A 266 14.48 -7.20 8.76
N VAL A 267 14.05 -7.24 10.02
CA VAL A 267 14.86 -6.82 11.18
C VAL A 267 16.10 -7.70 11.33
N ASP A 268 15.95 -9.02 11.27
CA ASP A 268 17.07 -9.97 11.31
C ASP A 268 18.07 -9.73 10.17
N GLY A 269 17.55 -9.42 8.98
CA GLY A 269 18.36 -9.06 7.82
C GLY A 269 19.13 -7.76 8.02
N ARG A 270 18.46 -6.70 8.48
CA ARG A 270 19.08 -5.40 8.81
C ARG A 270 20.18 -5.57 9.86
N ASP A 271 19.91 -6.28 10.94
CA ASP A 271 20.87 -6.52 12.03
C ASP A 271 22.13 -7.26 11.53
N ARG A 272 21.95 -8.20 10.59
CA ARG A 272 23.08 -8.87 9.93
C ARG A 272 23.92 -7.89 9.13
N VAL A 273 23.30 -7.04 8.31
CA VAL A 273 24.03 -6.05 7.49
C VAL A 273 24.69 -4.99 8.36
N GLN A 274 24.09 -4.63 9.50
CA GLN A 274 24.72 -3.77 10.50
C GLN A 274 26.01 -4.41 11.03
N GLY A 275 25.97 -5.70 11.38
CA GLY A 275 27.19 -6.42 11.80
C GLY A 275 28.29 -6.41 10.73
N LEU A 276 27.93 -6.59 9.45
CA LEU A 276 28.89 -6.48 8.34
C LEU A 276 29.48 -5.06 8.23
N LYS A 277 28.68 -4.02 8.49
CA LYS A 277 29.14 -2.63 8.46
C LYS A 277 30.12 -2.35 9.58
N ASP A 278 29.84 -2.85 10.77
CA ASP A 278 30.72 -2.71 11.94
C ASP A 278 32.07 -3.40 11.67
N ASP A 279 32.05 -4.64 11.18
CA ASP A 279 33.26 -5.38 10.78
C ASP A 279 34.08 -4.64 9.71
N TRP A 280 33.39 -4.05 8.72
CA TRP A 280 34.04 -3.26 7.67
C TRP A 280 34.70 -1.99 8.20
N ASP A 281 34.02 -1.26 9.10
CA ASP A 281 34.55 -0.05 9.72
C ASP A 281 35.79 -0.34 10.57
N GLU A 282 35.76 -1.42 11.36
CA GLU A 282 36.93 -1.86 12.13
C GLU A 282 38.13 -2.17 11.23
N GLU A 283 37.90 -2.87 10.10
CA GLU A 283 38.97 -3.18 9.16
C GLU A 283 39.51 -1.91 8.48
N GLN A 284 38.66 -0.94 8.14
CA GLN A 284 39.12 0.35 7.61
C GLN A 284 39.97 1.12 8.62
N GLU A 285 39.61 1.09 9.91
CA GLU A 285 40.39 1.71 10.97
C GLU A 285 41.78 1.04 11.09
N ARG A 286 41.82 -0.30 11.16
CA ARG A 286 43.09 -1.06 11.19
C ARG A 286 44.00 -0.73 10.01
N LEU A 287 43.44 -0.66 8.80
CA LEU A 287 44.19 -0.32 7.60
C LEU A 287 44.69 1.13 7.62
N ARG A 288 43.94 2.08 8.18
CA ARG A 288 44.38 3.47 8.35
C ARG A 288 45.53 3.57 9.35
N GLU A 289 45.40 2.93 10.51
CA GLU A 289 46.46 2.89 11.52
C GLU A 289 47.75 2.25 11.00
N GLN A 290 47.63 1.15 10.24
CA GLN A 290 48.78 0.52 9.61
C GLN A 290 49.47 1.47 8.62
N LYS A 291 48.71 2.14 7.75
CA LYS A 291 49.26 3.11 6.80
C LYS A 291 49.96 4.28 7.51
N GLU A 292 49.36 4.79 8.59
CA GLU A 292 49.99 5.83 9.40
C GLU A 292 51.28 5.35 10.06
N ARG A 293 51.31 4.11 10.58
CA ARG A 293 52.53 3.53 11.17
C ARG A 293 53.63 3.38 10.12
N GLU A 294 53.30 2.84 8.95
CA GLU A 294 54.23 2.68 7.83
C GLU A 294 54.76 4.04 7.34
N GLU A 295 53.91 5.06 7.32
CA GLU A 295 54.32 6.43 7.00
C GLU A 295 55.24 7.03 8.06
N ARG A 296 54.94 6.88 9.35
CA ARG A 296 55.84 7.33 10.44
C ARG A 296 57.19 6.63 10.38
N GLU A 297 57.21 5.32 10.17
CA GLU A 297 58.44 4.55 10.00
C GLU A 297 59.23 5.00 8.76
N ARG A 298 58.56 5.33 7.65
CA ARG A 298 59.21 5.88 6.45
C ARG A 298 59.83 7.24 6.73
N GLN A 299 59.07 8.16 7.34
CA GLN A 299 59.55 9.50 7.70
C GLN A 299 60.74 9.44 8.67
N GLU A 300 60.73 8.51 9.63
CA GLU A 300 61.84 8.30 10.54
C GLU A 300 63.10 7.78 9.82
N ARG A 301 62.96 6.81 8.91
CA ARG A 301 64.08 6.33 8.09
C ARG A 301 64.68 7.45 7.24
N GLU A 302 63.84 8.25 6.59
CA GLU A 302 64.27 9.40 5.79
C GLU A 302 64.95 10.48 6.66
N ARG A 303 64.47 10.71 7.88
CA ARG A 303 65.11 11.62 8.85
C ARG A 303 66.51 11.12 9.22
N ILE A 304 66.63 9.84 9.59
CA ILE A 304 67.92 9.23 9.97
C ILE A 304 68.88 9.31 8.78
N GLU A 305 68.46 8.95 7.57
CA GLU A 305 69.30 9.02 6.37
C GLU A 305 69.79 10.45 6.07
N ARG A 306 68.91 11.44 6.23
CA ARG A 306 69.28 12.86 6.10
C ARG A 306 70.30 13.28 7.16
N GLU A 307 70.08 12.93 8.42
CA GLU A 307 71.01 13.22 9.51
C GLU A 307 72.39 12.54 9.28
N GLU A 308 72.41 11.32 8.75
CA GLU A 308 73.65 10.63 8.39
C GLU A 308 74.38 11.29 7.22
N LEU A 309 73.64 11.75 6.20
CA LEU A 309 74.20 12.45 5.06
C LEU A 309 74.82 13.79 5.49
N GLU A 310 74.11 14.57 6.32
CA GLU A 310 74.62 15.81 6.91
C GLU A 310 75.87 15.56 7.78
N ARG A 311 75.90 14.47 8.57
CA ARG A 311 77.08 14.10 9.36
C ARG A 311 78.28 13.80 8.45
N ARG A 312 78.08 13.01 7.39
CA ARG A 312 79.14 12.70 6.41
C ARG A 312 79.67 13.95 5.71
N GLU A 313 78.79 14.88 5.36
CA GLU A 313 79.19 16.18 4.77
C GLU A 313 80.03 17.02 5.75
N ARG A 314 79.63 17.09 7.04
CA ARG A 314 80.41 17.81 8.07
C ARG A 314 81.78 17.18 8.32
N GLU A 315 81.88 15.85 8.33
CA GLU A 315 83.15 15.14 8.50
C GLU A 315 84.08 15.27 7.28
N ALA A 316 83.52 15.44 6.07
CA ALA A 316 84.27 15.63 4.83
C ALA A 316 84.69 17.10 4.57
N ALA A 317 84.18 18.06 5.33
CA ALA A 317 84.55 19.47 5.19
C ALA A 317 85.97 19.72 5.74
N PRO A 318 86.91 20.31 4.97
CA PRO A 318 88.25 20.60 5.46
C PRO A 318 88.20 21.67 6.56
N ALA A 319 88.99 21.49 7.63
CA ALA A 319 89.14 22.45 8.71
C ALA A 319 89.63 23.79 8.15
N ALA A 320 88.72 24.76 8.02
CA ALA A 320 89.08 26.13 7.70
C ALA A 320 89.74 26.77 8.92
N ASP A 321 91.01 27.10 8.71
CA ASP A 321 91.94 27.81 9.57
C ASP A 321 91.35 29.12 10.12
N SER A 322 91.46 29.31 11.43
CA SER A 322 91.05 30.53 12.12
C SER A 322 92.29 31.42 12.35
N SER A 323 92.47 32.42 11.50
CA SER A 323 93.26 33.61 11.78
C SER A 323 92.54 34.83 11.21
N ASP A 324 92.03 35.71 12.08
CA ASP A 324 92.59 37.05 12.27
C ASP A 324 91.68 37.97 13.10
N GLU A 325 92.35 38.70 14.00
CA GLU A 325 91.87 39.86 14.73
C GLU A 325 91.53 41.03 13.79
N GLU A 326 90.68 41.93 14.29
CA GLU A 326 91.05 43.30 14.68
C GLU A 326 90.01 44.37 14.29
N THR A 327 89.81 45.23 15.28
CA THR A 327 88.86 46.33 15.39
C THR A 327 89.37 47.63 14.74
N VAL A 328 88.46 48.61 14.55
CA VAL A 328 88.63 50.08 14.67
C VAL A 328 88.32 50.94 13.42
N SER A 329 87.19 51.66 13.54
CA SER A 329 86.87 53.08 13.26
C SER A 329 87.38 53.85 12.02
N GLY A 330 86.52 54.74 11.51
CA GLY A 330 86.96 56.10 11.10
C GLY A 330 86.36 56.63 9.79
N ALA A 331 85.63 57.73 9.88
CA ALA A 331 84.80 58.36 8.85
C ALA A 331 85.54 59.12 7.73
N THR A 332 84.93 59.30 6.54
CA THR A 332 84.34 60.58 6.04
C THR A 332 84.03 60.59 4.52
N SER A 333 82.78 61.00 4.24
CA SER A 333 82.18 61.77 3.12
C SER A 333 82.69 61.83 1.66
N SER A 334 81.65 61.91 0.79
CA SER A 334 81.54 62.47 -0.59
C SER A 334 81.68 61.46 -1.72
N GLY A 335 80.79 61.36 -2.73
CA GLY A 335 79.53 62.01 -3.05
C GLY A 335 78.96 61.44 -4.37
N SER A 336 77.64 61.52 -4.52
CA SER A 336 76.87 61.67 -5.78
C SER A 336 76.84 60.55 -6.85
N GLY A 337 75.61 60.06 -7.13
CA GLY A 337 75.14 59.84 -8.52
C GLY A 337 74.39 58.54 -8.83
N SER A 338 73.05 58.60 -8.75
CA SER A 338 72.01 58.06 -9.68
C SER A 338 72.17 56.65 -10.30
N GLY A 339 71.19 55.74 -10.32
CA GLY A 339 69.77 55.79 -9.97
C GLY A 339 69.02 54.49 -10.35
N SER A 340 67.71 54.48 -10.01
CA SER A 340 66.58 53.64 -10.50
C SER A 340 66.74 52.12 -10.46
N GLY A 341 66.01 51.34 -9.64
CA GLY A 341 64.55 51.08 -9.63
C GLY A 341 64.41 49.54 -9.59
N SER A 342 63.44 48.85 -9.01
CA SER A 342 62.09 49.14 -8.52
C SER A 342 61.62 47.89 -7.74
N ASP A 343 60.85 48.10 -6.67
CA ASP A 343 59.69 47.34 -6.15
C ASP A 343 59.63 45.80 -6.29
N GLY A 344 59.22 45.03 -5.28
CA GLY A 344 58.25 45.38 -4.26
C GLY A 344 58.09 44.30 -3.18
N LYS A 345 57.20 44.63 -2.26
CA LYS A 345 57.08 44.24 -0.86
C LYS A 345 55.68 43.70 -0.63
N SER A 346 55.53 42.65 0.17
CA SER A 346 54.44 42.58 1.15
C SER A 346 54.57 41.32 2.02
N GLY A 347 54.68 41.55 3.32
CA GLY A 347 54.28 40.61 4.35
C GLY A 347 53.01 41.09 5.06
N SER A 348 52.69 40.37 6.14
CA SER A 348 51.66 40.63 7.16
C SER A 348 50.22 40.34 6.72
N GLY A 349 49.36 39.68 7.48
CA GLY A 349 49.40 39.34 8.91
C GLY A 349 48.15 39.90 9.61
N GLY A 350 47.29 39.00 10.09
CA GLY A 350 46.56 39.14 11.37
C GLY A 350 45.17 39.81 11.41
N GLY A 351 44.23 39.10 12.05
CA GLY A 351 43.05 39.62 12.78
C GLY A 351 41.81 39.87 11.92
N SER A 352 40.56 39.79 12.39
CA SER A 352 39.88 39.22 13.55
C SER A 352 38.43 39.72 13.47
N SER A 353 37.49 38.90 13.94
CA SER A 353 36.18 39.25 14.53
C SER A 353 35.09 39.99 13.74
N SER A 354 33.89 39.38 13.88
CA SER A 354 32.62 39.96 14.32
C SER A 354 31.61 40.53 13.31
N SER A 355 30.41 39.94 13.48
CA SER A 355 29.07 40.55 13.54
C SER A 355 28.44 41.11 12.27
N GLY A 356 27.35 40.43 11.89
CA GLY A 356 25.99 40.99 12.02
C GLY A 356 25.53 41.94 10.93
N GLY A 357 24.43 41.60 10.27
CA GLY A 357 23.69 42.55 9.45
C GLY A 357 22.86 41.91 8.36
N SER A 358 21.65 41.53 8.71
CA SER A 358 20.53 41.37 7.78
C SER A 358 20.37 42.64 6.93
N ASN A 359 20.01 42.48 5.64
CA ASN A 359 18.67 42.82 5.13
C ASN A 359 18.70 43.04 3.61
N SER A 360 17.70 42.42 2.97
CA SER A 360 16.89 42.94 1.85
C SER A 360 17.54 43.57 0.61
N GLY A 361 17.18 43.00 -0.54
CA GLY A 361 16.28 43.72 -1.43
C GLY A 361 16.81 44.04 -2.83
N GLY A 362 16.01 43.65 -3.83
CA GLY A 362 16.05 44.16 -5.21
C GLY A 362 17.13 43.49 -6.05
N GLY A 363 16.83 42.80 -7.14
CA GLY A 363 15.80 43.10 -8.12
C GLY A 363 16.49 43.46 -9.43
N ASN A 364 16.05 42.77 -10.48
CA ASN A 364 16.08 43.17 -11.89
C ASN A 364 17.17 42.57 -12.81
N SER A 365 16.63 41.88 -13.82
CA SER A 365 16.84 42.07 -15.27
C SER A 365 18.02 41.44 -16.01
N GLY A 366 17.65 40.84 -17.15
CA GLY A 366 18.45 40.65 -18.37
C GLY A 366 19.11 39.28 -18.41
N GLY A 367 18.70 38.34 -19.27
CA GLY A 367 18.39 38.49 -20.69
C GLY A 367 19.62 38.04 -21.49
N GLY A 368 19.49 37.00 -22.31
CA GLY A 368 20.57 36.61 -23.23
C GLY A 368 20.53 35.15 -23.65
N ALA A 369 19.85 34.91 -24.78
CA ALA A 369 19.84 33.65 -25.50
C ALA A 369 21.14 33.44 -26.31
N SER A 370 21.54 32.17 -26.44
CA SER A 370 22.27 31.58 -27.58
C SER A 370 22.38 30.07 -27.27
N GLY A 371 21.83 29.13 -28.05
CA GLY A 371 21.84 29.05 -29.51
C GLY A 371 23.12 28.32 -29.93
N GLY A 372 23.02 27.02 -30.19
CA GLY A 372 24.17 26.18 -30.56
C GLY A 372 23.75 24.77 -30.97
N ASP A 373 23.25 24.65 -32.21
CA ASP A 373 23.13 23.40 -32.95
C ASP A 373 24.48 22.69 -33.07
N SER A 374 24.49 21.37 -32.98
CA SER A 374 25.51 20.53 -33.60
C SER A 374 24.93 19.17 -33.95
N SER A 375 24.74 19.00 -35.25
CA SER A 375 24.39 17.79 -35.95
C SER A 375 25.65 16.98 -36.26
N GLY A 376 25.54 15.64 -36.32
CA GLY A 376 26.42 14.83 -37.14
C GLY A 376 26.78 13.45 -36.61
N GLY A 377 26.33 12.43 -37.35
CA GLY A 377 27.19 11.29 -37.68
C GLY A 377 26.88 9.97 -37.01
N GLY A 378 26.11 9.12 -37.70
CA GLY A 378 26.02 7.70 -37.37
C GLY A 378 27.28 6.92 -37.72
N SER A 379 27.45 5.76 -37.08
CA SER A 379 28.22 4.66 -37.65
C SER A 379 27.73 3.32 -37.10
N SER A 380 27.53 2.40 -38.02
CA SER A 380 27.13 1.02 -37.88
C SER A 380 28.19 0.17 -37.18
N GLY A 381 27.76 -0.72 -36.27
CA GLY A 381 28.59 -1.78 -35.70
C GLY A 381 27.74 -2.98 -35.33
N SER A 382 27.65 -3.95 -36.24
CA SER A 382 27.00 -5.24 -36.03
C SER A 382 27.82 -6.11 -35.07
N GLY A 383 27.19 -6.60 -34.00
CA GLY A 383 27.72 -7.63 -33.11
C GLY A 383 26.60 -8.54 -32.64
N LYS A 384 26.51 -9.74 -33.22
CA LYS A 384 25.64 -10.84 -32.77
C LYS A 384 26.16 -11.38 -31.44
N SER A 385 25.29 -11.51 -30.44
CA SER A 385 25.35 -12.62 -29.48
C SER A 385 23.93 -12.98 -29.05
N GLY A 386 23.62 -14.27 -29.09
CA GLY A 386 22.27 -14.82 -29.03
C GLY A 386 21.72 -14.97 -27.61
N GLY A 387 20.39 -14.82 -27.52
CA GLY A 387 19.55 -15.23 -26.40
C GLY A 387 18.10 -15.07 -26.84
N GLY A 388 17.39 -16.17 -27.05
CA GLY A 388 16.06 -16.19 -27.66
C GLY A 388 15.04 -15.39 -26.84
N LYS A 389 14.36 -14.46 -27.50
CA LYS A 389 13.13 -13.81 -27.02
C LYS A 389 12.02 -14.13 -28.01
N SER A 390 10.93 -14.72 -27.55
CA SER A 390 9.66 -14.75 -28.27
C SER A 390 9.14 -13.32 -28.38
N GLY A 391 9.25 -12.75 -29.59
CA GLY A 391 8.84 -11.37 -29.88
C GLY A 391 7.34 -11.30 -30.18
N CYS A 392 6.57 -10.74 -29.25
CA CYS A 392 5.21 -10.30 -29.51
C CYS A 392 5.19 -8.78 -29.63
N GLU A 393 4.91 -8.25 -30.83
CA GLU A 393 4.81 -6.81 -31.07
C GLU A 393 3.33 -6.35 -31.05
N PRO A 394 3.01 -5.21 -30.42
CA PRO A 394 1.66 -4.63 -30.46
C PRO A 394 1.30 -4.15 -31.88
N TYR A 395 0.06 -4.36 -32.32
CA TYR A 395 -0.43 -3.85 -33.60
C TYR A 395 -1.87 -3.33 -33.49
N GLY A 396 -2.12 -2.10 -33.96
CA GLY A 396 -3.43 -1.45 -34.00
C GLY A 396 -3.33 0.02 -34.43
N PRO A 397 -4.46 0.69 -34.76
CA PRO A 397 -4.44 2.12 -35.07
C PRO A 397 -4.11 2.97 -33.83
N GLU A 398 -3.31 4.03 -33.99
CA GLU A 398 -3.04 5.01 -32.92
C GLU A 398 -4.32 5.81 -32.63
N ILE A 399 -4.77 5.81 -31.38
CA ILE A 399 -5.91 6.65 -30.96
C ILE A 399 -5.39 7.73 -29.99
N PRO A 400 -5.58 9.03 -30.28
CA PRO A 400 -5.32 10.09 -29.33
C PRO A 400 -6.38 10.07 -28.22
N TYR A 401 -5.93 10.00 -26.97
CA TYR A 401 -6.76 10.13 -25.77
C TYR A 401 -6.42 11.47 -25.10
N SER A 402 -7.42 12.23 -24.66
CA SER A 402 -7.23 13.47 -23.92
C SER A 402 -8.14 13.50 -22.69
N ASP A 403 -7.55 13.55 -21.51
CA ASP A 403 -8.21 14.00 -20.29
C ASP A 403 -7.42 15.18 -19.70
N ASP A 404 -8.15 16.12 -19.11
CA ASP A 404 -7.67 17.25 -18.32
C ASP A 404 -6.94 16.77 -17.05
N GLY A 405 -5.79 16.13 -17.23
CA GLY A 405 -5.08 15.45 -16.15
C GLY A 405 -3.77 14.78 -16.58
N GLY A 406 -2.98 15.45 -17.41
CA GLY A 406 -1.51 15.30 -17.43
C GLY A 406 -0.91 13.90 -17.61
N TYR A 407 -1.20 13.21 -18.73
CA TYR A 407 -0.30 12.16 -19.23
C TYR A 407 -0.32 12.10 -20.77
N THR A 408 0.84 12.27 -21.42
CA THR A 408 0.97 12.20 -22.89
C THR A 408 1.81 10.99 -23.30
N GLY A 409 1.17 9.83 -23.43
CA GLY A 409 1.78 8.62 -23.98
C GLY A 409 0.85 7.96 -24.99
N LYS A 410 1.39 7.52 -26.14
CA LYS A 410 0.62 6.86 -27.20
C LYS A 410 0.16 5.47 -26.75
N ARG A 411 -1.13 5.16 -26.83
CA ARG A 411 -1.66 3.78 -26.67
C ARG A 411 -2.11 3.21 -28.02
N TYR A 412 -1.88 1.91 -28.20
CA TYR A 412 -2.42 1.12 -29.31
C TYR A 412 -3.58 0.26 -28.78
N GLY A 413 -4.82 0.49 -29.24
CA GLY A 413 -6.00 -0.27 -28.81
C GLY A 413 -7.29 0.30 -29.39
N MET A 414 -8.36 -0.50 -29.48
CA MET A 414 -9.72 -0.02 -29.82
C MET A 414 -10.43 0.53 -28.57
N PRO A 415 -11.48 1.36 -28.71
CA PRO A 415 -12.32 1.76 -27.58
C PRO A 415 -12.91 0.50 -26.92
N GLY A 416 -12.71 0.33 -25.61
CA GLY A 416 -13.11 -0.89 -24.86
C GLY A 416 -11.95 -1.78 -24.37
N GLY A 417 -10.74 -1.24 -24.22
CA GLY A 417 -9.71 -1.82 -23.33
C GLY A 417 -8.92 -3.03 -23.81
N LYS A 418 -9.26 -3.66 -24.94
CA LYS A 418 -8.55 -4.87 -25.41
C LYS A 418 -7.31 -4.52 -26.24
N THR A 419 -6.13 -5.00 -25.83
CA THR A 419 -4.88 -4.91 -26.61
C THR A 419 -4.56 -6.24 -27.28
N PHE A 420 -4.24 -6.22 -28.59
CA PHE A 420 -3.80 -7.41 -29.32
C PHE A 420 -2.28 -7.38 -29.52
N ARG A 421 -1.64 -8.52 -29.29
CA ARG A 421 -0.22 -8.74 -29.61
C ARG A 421 -0.11 -9.72 -30.76
N LYS A 422 0.75 -9.42 -31.74
CA LYS A 422 1.09 -10.37 -32.79
C LYS A 422 2.43 -11.01 -32.45
N CYS A 423 2.40 -12.28 -32.09
CA CYS A 423 3.59 -13.08 -31.84
C CYS A 423 3.99 -13.80 -33.14
N SER A 424 5.28 -13.78 -33.48
CA SER A 424 5.82 -14.46 -34.67
C SER A 424 6.28 -15.87 -34.35
#